data_AF-A0A2M7Y8F4-F1
#
_entry.id   AF-A0A2M7Y8F4-F1
#
_cell.length_a   1.000
_cell.length_b   1.000
_cell.length_c   1.000
_cell.angle_alpha   90.00
_cell.angle_beta   90.00
_cell.angle_gamma   90.00
#
_symmetry.space_group_name_H-M   'P 1'
#
loop_
_entity.id
_entity.type
_entity.pdbx_description
1 polymer ?
#
loop_
_entity_poly.entity_id
_entity_poly.type
_entity_poly.pdbx_seq_one_letter_code
_entity_poly.pdbx_strand_id
1 'polypeptide(L)'
;MRDGYQLNAAHGRPLFQAGGGDLRGREPIADETDVDWALFFGAAAQAAEPLDATLPAATFRLPPPAVDAPPVSLAERNIRRGADFGVCCGQTAAVALKARYPHIADPMTPTELGIGAEILGIDPSLATQTPLWFYILREAEVRHPGGTQLGEVGGLIVAETILGALHVGGVDVTPALGAAPDDTIPAAPSPATVSSMTGLLRLLGEI
;
A
#
# COMPACT_ATOMS: atom_id res chain seq x y z
N MET A 1 3.88 -2.47 -7.16
CA MET A 1 3.91 -1.07 -7.65
C MET A 1 4.63 -1.05 -9.00
N ARG A 2 4.33 -0.13 -9.94
CA ARG A 2 4.93 -0.11 -11.29
C ARG A 2 5.98 1.00 -11.47
N ASP A 3 6.73 1.00 -12.57
CA ASP A 3 7.75 2.03 -12.84
C ASP A 3 7.18 3.37 -13.36
N GLY A 4 5.91 3.41 -13.76
CA GLY A 4 5.25 4.63 -14.26
C GLY A 4 3.80 4.41 -14.66
N TYR A 5 3.06 5.49 -14.92
CA TYR A 5 1.66 5.45 -15.34
C TYR A 5 1.48 6.19 -16.66
N GLN A 6 0.55 5.71 -17.48
CA GLN A 6 0.01 6.52 -18.57
C GLN A 6 -0.86 7.63 -17.95
N LEU A 7 -0.61 8.88 -18.32
CA LEU A 7 -1.38 10.03 -17.84
C LEU A 7 -2.50 10.39 -18.80
N ASN A 8 -2.25 10.30 -20.11
CA ASN A 8 -3.25 10.47 -21.15
C ASN A 8 -2.87 9.69 -22.42
N ALA A 9 -3.68 9.80 -23.48
CA ALA A 9 -3.45 9.06 -24.72
C ALA A 9 -2.06 9.31 -25.36
N ALA A 10 -1.46 10.48 -25.14
CA ALA A 10 -0.18 10.87 -25.72
C ALA A 10 1.01 10.72 -24.75
N HIS A 11 0.77 10.76 -23.44
CA HIS A 11 1.83 10.89 -22.44
C HIS A 11 1.75 9.85 -21.33
N GLY A 12 2.91 9.26 -21.01
CA GLY A 12 3.13 8.49 -19.80
C GLY A 12 4.25 9.11 -18.96
N ARG A 13 4.21 8.89 -17.66
CA ARG A 13 5.16 9.48 -16.71
C ARG A 13 5.73 8.40 -15.78
N PRO A 14 7.07 8.31 -15.66
CA PRO A 14 7.69 7.42 -14.69
C PRO A 14 7.38 7.89 -13.25
N LEU A 15 7.29 6.91 -12.36
CA LEU A 15 7.18 7.13 -10.92
C LEU A 15 8.53 7.58 -10.37
N PHE A 16 8.50 8.62 -9.54
CA PHE A 16 9.67 9.14 -8.84
C PHE A 16 10.86 9.52 -9.74
N GLN A 17 10.63 10.06 -10.95
CA GLN A 17 11.72 10.66 -11.73
C GLN A 17 12.19 11.98 -11.10
N ALA A 18 13.51 12.15 -10.97
CA ALA A 18 14.11 13.38 -10.49
C ALA A 18 14.30 14.40 -11.64
N GLY A 19 13.87 15.64 -11.41
CA GLY A 19 14.04 16.77 -12.34
C GLY A 19 12.96 16.87 -13.43
N GLY A 20 12.41 18.08 -13.62
CA GLY A 20 11.40 18.41 -14.64
C GLY A 20 9.94 18.31 -14.17
N GLY A 21 9.13 19.32 -14.51
CA GLY A 21 7.66 19.31 -14.41
C GLY A 21 7.11 18.86 -13.06
N ASP A 22 7.58 19.45 -11.96
CA ASP A 22 7.13 19.10 -10.62
C ASP A 22 5.73 19.67 -10.36
N LEU A 23 4.83 18.86 -9.79
CA LEU A 23 3.49 19.26 -9.34
C LEU A 23 3.50 20.20 -8.11
N ARG A 24 4.64 20.85 -7.81
CA ARG A 24 4.80 21.88 -6.76
C ARG A 24 3.91 23.11 -6.94
N GLY A 25 3.11 23.17 -8.02
CA GLY A 25 2.08 24.16 -8.26
C GLY A 25 2.62 25.51 -8.76
N ARG A 26 1.73 26.50 -8.90
CA ARG A 26 1.99 27.86 -9.43
C ARG A 26 2.26 27.97 -10.93
N GLU A 27 2.11 26.88 -11.67
CA GLU A 27 2.16 26.85 -13.13
C GLU A 27 0.88 26.20 -13.66
N PRO A 28 0.39 26.58 -14.86
CA PRO A 28 -0.66 25.84 -15.53
C PRO A 28 -0.28 24.37 -15.69
N ILE A 29 -1.26 23.47 -15.63
CA ILE A 29 -1.04 22.04 -15.91
C ILE A 29 -0.57 21.93 -17.36
N ALA A 30 0.60 21.34 -17.57
CA ALA A 30 1.13 21.07 -18.90
C ALA A 30 0.41 19.87 -19.52
N ASP A 31 0.29 19.83 -20.85
CA ASP A 31 -0.35 18.75 -21.60
C ASP A 31 0.21 17.35 -21.27
N GLU A 32 1.50 17.28 -20.93
CA GLU A 32 2.21 16.07 -20.51
C GLU A 32 1.86 15.59 -19.09
N THR A 33 1.28 16.47 -18.28
CA THR A 33 0.81 16.21 -16.90
C THR A 33 -0.71 16.24 -16.76
N ASP A 34 -1.44 16.52 -17.84
CA ASP A 34 -2.90 16.48 -17.84
C ASP A 34 -3.38 15.03 -17.71
N VAL A 35 -4.24 14.80 -16.72
CA VAL A 35 -4.63 13.46 -16.28
C VAL A 35 -5.97 13.08 -16.91
N ASP A 36 -5.94 12.07 -17.76
CA ASP A 36 -7.13 11.36 -18.19
C ASP A 36 -7.56 10.38 -17.10
N TRP A 37 -8.56 10.78 -16.32
CA TRP A 37 -9.09 10.01 -15.20
C TRP A 37 -9.69 8.65 -15.61
N ALA A 38 -10.07 8.45 -16.88
CA ALA A 38 -10.55 7.16 -17.36
C ALA A 38 -9.44 6.08 -17.34
N LEU A 39 -8.17 6.49 -17.31
CA LEU A 39 -7.02 5.58 -17.17
C LEU A 39 -6.76 5.17 -15.72
N PHE A 40 -7.50 5.70 -14.74
CA PHE A 40 -7.35 5.39 -13.31
C PHE A 40 -8.65 4.85 -12.68
N PHE A 41 -9.80 5.08 -13.31
CA PHE A 41 -11.10 4.61 -12.83
C PHE A 41 -11.92 3.95 -13.94
N GLY A 42 -12.67 2.89 -13.59
CA GLY A 42 -13.54 2.18 -14.52
C GLY A 42 -12.84 1.06 -15.30
N ALA A 43 -13.48 0.57 -16.36
CA ALA A 43 -13.04 -0.63 -17.07
C ALA A 43 -11.69 -0.47 -17.82
N ALA A 44 -11.30 0.77 -18.15
CA ALA A 44 -10.03 1.09 -18.80
C ALA A 44 -8.92 1.46 -17.79
N ALA A 45 -9.21 1.34 -16.48
CA ALA A 45 -8.26 1.72 -15.44
C ALA A 45 -6.99 0.87 -15.48
N GLN A 46 -5.87 1.53 -15.23
CA GLN A 46 -4.58 0.92 -15.00
C GLN A 46 -4.57 0.24 -13.63
N ALA A 47 -4.83 -1.08 -13.60
CA ALA A 47 -4.88 -1.88 -12.38
C ALA A 47 -3.60 -1.75 -11.53
N ALA A 48 -3.75 -1.71 -10.21
CA ALA A 48 -2.58 -1.75 -9.33
C ALA A 48 -1.82 -3.07 -9.53
N GLU A 49 -0.50 -3.03 -9.29
CA GLU A 49 0.27 -4.26 -9.18
C GLU A 49 -0.14 -5.03 -7.93
N PRO A 50 0.05 -6.37 -7.92
CA PRO A 50 -0.18 -7.21 -6.76
C PRO A 50 0.50 -6.71 -5.48
N LEU A 51 -0.13 -6.99 -4.34
CA LEU A 51 0.52 -6.96 -3.03
C LEU A 51 1.42 -8.19 -2.89
N ASP A 52 2.71 -8.01 -3.13
CA ASP A 52 3.71 -9.07 -3.00
C ASP A 52 5.04 -8.55 -2.43
N ALA A 53 5.98 -9.46 -2.21
CA ALA A 53 7.32 -9.13 -1.71
C ALA A 53 8.26 -8.57 -2.80
N THR A 54 7.75 -8.25 -3.99
CA THR A 54 8.52 -7.69 -5.10
C THR A 54 8.35 -6.18 -5.19
N LEU A 55 9.35 -5.50 -5.76
CA LEU A 55 9.35 -4.05 -5.90
C LEU A 55 9.79 -3.63 -7.30
N PRO A 56 9.17 -2.58 -7.88
CA PRO A 56 9.62 -2.02 -9.15
C PRO A 56 10.97 -1.33 -9.00
N ALA A 57 11.71 -1.19 -10.10
CA ALA A 57 13.02 -0.55 -10.09
C ALA A 57 12.94 0.91 -9.58
N ALA A 58 11.85 1.62 -9.90
CA ALA A 58 11.59 2.99 -9.46
C ALA A 58 11.59 3.16 -7.94
N THR A 59 11.25 2.14 -7.15
CA THR A 59 11.26 2.23 -5.67
C THR A 59 12.58 1.77 -5.04
N PHE A 60 13.42 1.04 -5.76
CA PHE A 60 14.78 0.74 -5.32
C PHE A 60 15.73 1.93 -5.41
N ARG A 61 15.44 2.88 -6.31
CA ARG A 61 16.27 4.05 -6.59
C ARG A 61 15.43 5.32 -6.56
N LEU A 62 14.87 5.63 -5.40
CA LEU A 62 14.16 6.87 -5.19
C LEU A 62 15.10 8.07 -5.41
N PRO A 63 14.58 9.19 -5.92
CA PRO A 63 15.31 10.45 -5.98
C PRO A 63 15.94 10.78 -4.63
N PRO A 64 17.17 11.31 -4.62
CA PRO A 64 17.76 11.81 -3.40
C PRO A 64 16.85 12.91 -2.84
N PRO A 65 16.50 12.87 -1.54
CA PRO A 65 15.69 13.92 -0.96
C PRO A 65 16.46 15.25 -0.93
N ALA A 66 15.70 16.34 -0.76
CA ALA A 66 16.27 17.68 -0.68
C ALA A 66 17.09 17.91 0.62
N VAL A 67 16.90 17.05 1.64
CA VAL A 67 17.56 17.11 2.95
C VAL A 67 17.95 15.68 3.34
N ASP A 68 19.21 15.51 3.77
CA ASP A 68 19.87 14.25 4.10
C ASP A 68 20.06 13.23 2.94
N ALA A 69 20.90 12.23 3.18
CA ALA A 69 21.15 11.10 2.27
C ALA A 69 20.60 9.78 2.82
N PRO A 70 19.27 9.65 3.06
CA PRO A 70 18.68 8.38 3.43
C PRO A 70 18.83 7.38 2.28
N PRO A 71 18.80 6.07 2.57
CA PRO A 71 18.97 5.06 1.54
C PRO A 71 17.98 5.26 0.39
N VAL A 72 18.41 5.12 -0.85
CA VAL A 72 17.55 5.36 -2.02
C VAL A 72 16.47 4.29 -2.20
N SER A 73 16.59 3.15 -1.51
CA SER A 73 15.62 2.05 -1.55
C SER A 73 14.48 2.27 -0.56
N LEU A 74 13.25 2.21 -1.07
CA LEU A 74 12.03 2.22 -0.25
C LEU A 74 12.00 1.06 0.74
N ALA A 75 12.39 -0.15 0.32
CA ALA A 75 12.44 -1.32 1.19
C ALA A 75 13.36 -1.07 2.38
N GLU A 76 14.56 -0.56 2.11
CA GLU A 76 15.54 -0.27 3.15
C GLU A 76 15.04 0.82 4.10
N ARG A 77 14.44 1.90 3.57
CA ARG A 77 13.81 2.95 4.39
C ARG A 77 12.74 2.37 5.31
N ASN A 78 11.86 1.52 4.80
CA ASN A 78 10.75 0.95 5.58
C ASN A 78 11.26 0.00 6.67
N ILE A 79 12.22 -0.88 6.34
CA ILE A 79 12.80 -1.82 7.31
C ILE A 79 13.57 -1.07 8.41
N ARG A 80 14.44 -0.12 8.05
CA ARG A 80 15.17 0.70 9.03
C ARG A 80 14.23 1.50 9.91
N ARG A 81 13.22 2.15 9.32
CA ARG A 81 12.22 2.89 10.06
C ARG A 81 11.47 2.01 11.07
N GLY A 82 11.13 0.77 10.68
CA GLY A 82 10.53 -0.19 11.60
C GLY A 82 11.44 -0.48 12.80
N ALA A 83 12.73 -0.68 12.56
CA ALA A 83 13.72 -0.86 13.62
C ALA A 83 13.88 0.39 14.50
N ASP A 84 13.95 1.58 13.91
CA ASP A 84 14.10 2.86 14.61
C ASP A 84 12.92 3.14 15.55
N PHE A 85 11.69 2.76 15.14
CA PHE A 85 10.49 2.87 15.97
C PHE A 85 10.30 1.70 16.94
N GLY A 86 11.20 0.71 16.96
CA GLY A 86 11.10 -0.45 17.83
C GLY A 86 9.90 -1.35 17.50
N VAL A 87 9.45 -1.36 16.24
CA VAL A 87 8.36 -2.22 15.79
C VAL A 87 8.80 -3.69 15.89
N CYS A 88 7.93 -4.56 16.40
CA CYS A 88 8.24 -5.98 16.52
C CYS A 88 8.39 -6.66 15.15
N CYS A 89 8.99 -7.86 15.12
CA CYS A 89 9.05 -8.66 13.90
C CYS A 89 7.67 -9.23 13.53
N GLY A 90 7.53 -9.67 12.27
CA GLY A 90 6.29 -10.21 11.72
C GLY A 90 5.75 -11.42 12.50
N GLN A 91 6.62 -12.38 12.82
CA GLN A 91 6.24 -13.57 13.59
C GLN A 91 5.78 -13.20 15.00
N THR A 92 6.42 -12.24 15.67
CA THR A 92 5.98 -11.75 16.99
C THR A 92 4.61 -11.08 16.91
N ALA A 93 4.38 -10.24 15.89
CA ALA A 93 3.08 -9.63 15.65
C ALA A 93 2.00 -10.71 15.38
N ALA A 94 2.32 -11.70 14.55
CA ALA A 94 1.42 -12.81 14.23
C ALA A 94 1.02 -13.61 15.49
N VAL A 95 1.98 -13.96 16.36
CA VAL A 95 1.71 -14.64 17.63
C VAL A 95 0.80 -13.79 18.54
N ALA A 96 1.09 -12.50 18.68
CA ALA A 96 0.31 -11.60 19.51
C ALA A 96 -1.14 -11.45 18.98
N LEU A 97 -1.30 -11.27 17.67
CA LEU A 97 -2.61 -11.18 17.04
C LEU A 97 -3.37 -12.50 17.13
N LYS A 98 -2.72 -13.64 16.94
CA LYS A 98 -3.34 -14.97 17.06
C LYS A 98 -3.85 -15.24 18.48
N ALA A 99 -3.10 -14.81 19.50
CA ALA A 99 -3.54 -14.90 20.90
C ALA A 99 -4.83 -14.08 21.16
N ARG A 100 -4.99 -12.94 20.48
CA ARG A 100 -6.18 -12.08 20.59
C ARG A 100 -7.34 -12.51 19.68
N TYR A 101 -7.02 -13.05 18.51
CA TYR A 101 -7.90 -13.46 17.44
C TYR A 101 -7.60 -14.92 17.05
N PRO A 102 -8.11 -15.91 17.82
CA PRO A 102 -7.72 -17.31 17.65
C PRO A 102 -8.04 -17.92 16.28
N HIS A 103 -8.86 -17.25 15.47
CA HIS A 103 -9.33 -17.72 14.17
C HIS A 103 -8.36 -17.41 13.01
N ILE A 104 -7.38 -16.52 13.17
CA ILE A 104 -6.42 -16.22 12.10
C ILE A 104 -5.42 -17.36 11.89
N ALA A 105 -4.73 -17.41 10.76
CA ALA A 105 -3.71 -18.43 10.51
C ALA A 105 -2.54 -18.37 11.52
N ASP A 106 -1.81 -19.49 11.64
CA ASP A 106 -0.56 -19.52 12.41
C ASP A 106 0.52 -18.62 11.76
N PRO A 107 1.53 -18.17 12.52
CA PRO A 107 2.64 -17.40 11.98
C PRO A 107 3.34 -18.12 10.83
N MET A 108 3.76 -17.36 9.81
CA MET A 108 4.45 -17.92 8.65
C MET A 108 5.75 -18.62 9.07
N THR A 109 5.95 -19.80 8.49
CA THR A 109 7.16 -20.59 8.62
C THR A 109 8.31 -19.97 7.83
N PRO A 110 9.58 -20.30 8.16
CA PRO A 110 10.73 -19.88 7.35
C PRO A 110 10.61 -20.25 5.86
N THR A 111 9.99 -21.40 5.58
CA THR A 111 9.75 -21.87 4.20
C THR A 111 8.77 -20.96 3.47
N GLU A 112 7.66 -20.57 4.11
CA GLU A 112 6.68 -19.65 3.50
C GLU A 112 7.26 -18.25 3.30
N LEU A 113 8.10 -17.79 4.23
CA LEU A 113 8.78 -16.51 4.14
C LEU A 113 9.76 -16.45 2.96
N GLY A 114 10.33 -17.59 2.57
CA GLY A 114 11.12 -17.71 1.34
C GLY A 114 12.38 -16.84 1.32
N ILE A 115 12.93 -16.49 2.48
CA ILE A 115 14.15 -15.68 2.56
C ILE A 115 15.32 -16.53 2.06
N GLY A 116 16.06 -16.00 1.08
CA GLY A 116 17.15 -16.69 0.41
C GLY A 116 18.28 -17.09 1.36
N ALA A 117 18.93 -18.22 1.06
CA ALA A 117 20.02 -18.77 1.87
C ALA A 117 21.21 -17.81 1.98
N GLU A 118 21.43 -16.97 0.97
CA GLU A 118 22.44 -15.91 0.96
C GLU A 118 22.15 -14.83 2.01
N ILE A 119 20.89 -14.46 2.21
CA ILE A 119 20.47 -13.49 3.22
C ILE A 119 20.52 -14.13 4.61
N LEU A 120 20.00 -15.36 4.74
CA LEU A 120 20.05 -16.10 6.01
C LEU A 120 21.47 -16.46 6.44
N GLY A 121 22.42 -16.55 5.49
CA GLY A 121 23.84 -16.72 5.78
C GLY A 121 24.47 -15.46 6.40
N ILE A 122 23.92 -14.27 6.14
CA ILE A 122 24.35 -13.01 6.75
C ILE A 122 23.70 -12.85 8.14
N ASP A 123 22.38 -13.06 8.21
CA ASP A 123 21.63 -12.98 9.45
C ASP A 123 20.60 -14.13 9.54
N PRO A 124 20.94 -15.23 10.25
CA PRO A 124 20.04 -16.35 10.43
C PRO A 124 18.77 -16.01 11.21
N SER A 125 18.78 -14.94 12.00
CA SER A 125 17.62 -14.54 12.81
C SER A 125 16.44 -14.13 11.94
N LEU A 126 16.68 -13.69 10.71
CA LEU A 126 15.64 -13.28 9.78
C LEU A 126 14.65 -14.40 9.44
N ALA A 127 15.02 -15.67 9.62
CA ALA A 127 14.11 -16.81 9.46
C ALA A 127 12.96 -16.81 10.50
N THR A 128 13.18 -16.24 11.68
CA THR A 128 12.21 -16.24 12.80
C THR A 128 11.87 -14.84 13.31
N GLN A 129 12.64 -13.83 12.91
CA GLN A 129 12.50 -12.42 13.28
C GLN A 129 12.47 -11.52 12.05
N THR A 130 11.64 -11.88 11.07
CA THR A 130 11.52 -11.15 9.82
C THR A 130 10.92 -9.75 10.06
N PRO A 131 11.47 -8.67 9.48
CA PRO A 131 10.90 -7.34 9.59
C PRO A 131 9.40 -7.33 9.21
N LEU A 132 8.56 -6.73 10.05
CA LEU A 132 7.10 -6.77 9.92
C LEU A 132 6.61 -6.31 8.53
N TRP A 133 7.23 -5.27 7.97
CA TRP A 133 6.86 -4.75 6.65
C TRP A 133 7.02 -5.81 5.54
N PHE A 134 8.14 -6.52 5.51
CA PHE A 134 8.35 -7.60 4.55
C PHE A 134 7.40 -8.77 4.83
N TYR A 135 7.23 -9.13 6.10
CA TYR A 135 6.33 -10.21 6.51
C TYR A 135 4.91 -9.99 5.97
N ILE A 136 4.34 -8.78 6.12
CA ILE A 136 2.98 -8.47 5.67
C ILE A 136 2.85 -8.59 4.14
N LEU A 137 3.85 -8.14 3.38
CA LEU A 137 3.85 -8.27 1.92
C LEU A 137 3.95 -9.73 1.48
N ARG A 138 4.83 -10.50 2.13
CA ARG A 138 5.01 -11.92 1.84
C ARG A 138 3.78 -12.74 2.25
N GLU A 139 3.12 -12.35 3.34
CA GLU A 139 1.86 -12.94 3.80
C GLU A 139 0.74 -12.74 2.78
N ALA A 140 0.61 -11.51 2.25
CA ALA A 140 -0.35 -11.21 1.19
C ALA A 140 -0.11 -12.08 -0.06
N GLU A 141 1.15 -12.18 -0.50
CA GLU A 141 1.53 -12.98 -1.66
C GLU A 141 1.19 -14.47 -1.49
N VAL A 142 1.52 -15.04 -0.33
CA VAL A 142 1.36 -16.48 -0.04
C VAL A 142 -0.11 -16.84 0.19
N ARG A 143 -0.85 -16.01 0.91
CA ARG A 143 -2.23 -16.34 1.33
C ARG A 143 -3.28 -15.92 0.30
N HIS A 144 -2.98 -14.92 -0.52
CA HIS A 144 -3.88 -14.41 -1.55
C HIS A 144 -3.16 -14.38 -2.91
N PRO A 145 -3.12 -15.51 -3.63
CA PRO A 145 -2.50 -15.57 -4.96
C PRO A 145 -3.03 -14.47 -5.88
N GLY A 146 -2.11 -13.69 -6.46
CA GLY A 146 -2.44 -12.49 -7.24
C GLY A 146 -2.45 -11.19 -6.43
N GLY A 147 -2.16 -11.22 -5.13
CA GLY A 147 -1.91 -10.06 -4.28
C GLY A 147 -3.09 -9.08 -4.22
N THR A 148 -4.32 -9.61 -4.23
CA THR A 148 -5.55 -8.81 -4.29
C THR A 148 -5.89 -8.14 -2.96
N GLN A 149 -5.37 -8.66 -1.85
CA GLN A 149 -5.60 -8.12 -0.51
C GLN A 149 -4.46 -8.47 0.45
N LEU A 150 -4.43 -7.79 1.60
CA LEU A 150 -3.50 -8.11 2.69
C LEU A 150 -3.85 -9.46 3.32
N GLY A 151 -2.83 -10.17 3.83
CA GLY A 151 -3.03 -11.31 4.71
C GLY A 151 -3.52 -10.90 6.09
N GLU A 152 -3.80 -11.87 6.96
CA GLU A 152 -4.47 -11.66 8.24
C GLU A 152 -3.71 -10.72 9.19
N VAL A 153 -2.37 -10.78 9.25
CA VAL A 153 -1.60 -9.88 10.12
C VAL A 153 -1.67 -8.45 9.58
N GLY A 154 -1.38 -8.28 8.30
CA GLY A 154 -1.45 -6.96 7.66
C GLY A 154 -2.85 -6.34 7.71
N GLY A 155 -3.86 -7.14 7.38
CA GLY A 155 -5.26 -6.77 7.36
C GLY A 155 -5.77 -6.37 8.74
N LEU A 156 -5.45 -7.15 9.79
CA LEU A 156 -5.83 -6.81 11.16
C LEU A 156 -5.15 -5.53 11.65
N ILE A 157 -3.87 -5.32 11.36
CA ILE A 157 -3.18 -4.08 11.75
C ILE A 157 -3.88 -2.85 11.14
N VAL A 158 -4.23 -2.91 9.86
CA VAL A 158 -4.94 -1.83 9.16
C VAL A 158 -6.36 -1.66 9.71
N ALA A 159 -7.10 -2.76 9.85
CA ALA A 159 -8.48 -2.74 10.34
C ALA A 159 -8.58 -2.18 11.76
N GLU A 160 -7.75 -2.67 12.70
CA GLU A 160 -7.72 -2.19 14.09
C GLU A 160 -7.33 -0.72 14.18
N THR A 161 -6.43 -0.25 13.30
CA THR A 161 -6.06 1.18 13.24
C THR A 161 -7.25 2.04 12.83
N ILE A 162 -7.98 1.63 11.77
CA ILE A 162 -9.16 2.36 11.29
C ILE A 162 -10.29 2.32 12.32
N LEU A 163 -10.59 1.14 12.86
CA LEU A 163 -11.62 0.96 13.90
C LEU A 163 -11.28 1.75 15.17
N GLY A 164 -10.02 1.76 15.58
CA GLY A 164 -9.53 2.57 16.69
C GLY A 164 -9.73 4.07 16.46
N ALA A 165 -9.43 4.55 15.25
CA ALA A 165 -9.66 5.94 14.88
C ALA A 165 -11.15 6.32 14.89
N LEU A 166 -12.01 5.46 14.34
CA LEU A 166 -13.47 5.65 14.34
C LEU A 166 -14.04 5.66 15.76
N HIS A 167 -13.61 4.72 16.60
CA HIS A 167 -14.03 4.62 17.98
C HIS A 167 -13.68 5.89 18.77
N VAL A 168 -12.44 6.39 18.65
CA VAL A 168 -12.01 7.64 19.29
C VAL A 168 -12.76 8.85 18.71
N GLY A 169 -13.11 8.81 17.42
CA GLY A 169 -13.94 9.81 16.75
C GLY A 169 -15.41 9.81 17.13
N GLY A 170 -15.85 8.89 18.01
CA GLY A 170 -17.25 8.79 18.45
C GLY A 170 -18.18 8.13 17.44
N VAL A 171 -17.65 7.44 16.43
CA VAL A 171 -18.45 6.68 15.48
C VAL A 171 -18.79 5.32 16.10
N ASP A 172 -20.08 5.07 16.31
CA ASP A 172 -20.56 3.79 16.79
C ASP A 172 -20.57 2.75 15.66
N VAL A 173 -19.56 1.87 15.67
CA VAL A 173 -19.42 0.76 14.72
C VAL A 173 -20.12 -0.52 15.20
N THR A 174 -20.73 -0.51 16.40
CA THR A 174 -21.43 -1.69 16.93
C THR A 174 -22.60 -2.16 16.06
N PRO A 175 -23.38 -1.29 15.37
CA PRO A 175 -24.42 -1.74 14.46
C PRO A 175 -23.90 -2.52 13.26
N ALA A 176 -22.62 -2.36 12.90
CA ALA A 176 -21.97 -3.09 11.81
C ALA A 176 -21.36 -4.42 12.26
N LEU A 177 -21.30 -4.72 13.57
CA LEU A 177 -20.74 -5.97 14.08
C LEU A 177 -21.62 -7.16 13.65
N GLY A 178 -21.02 -8.09 12.89
CA GLY A 178 -21.71 -9.29 12.40
C GLY A 178 -22.50 -9.08 11.10
N ALA A 179 -22.52 -7.87 10.54
CA ALA A 179 -22.89 -7.67 9.15
C ALA A 179 -21.84 -8.35 8.26
N ALA A 180 -22.28 -9.02 7.20
CA ALA A 180 -21.35 -9.40 6.15
C ALA A 180 -20.72 -8.12 5.57
N PRO A 181 -19.44 -8.14 5.15
CA PRO A 181 -18.88 -7.03 4.38
C PRO A 181 -19.82 -6.71 3.24
N ASP A 182 -20.24 -5.45 3.15
CA ASP A 182 -20.97 -4.99 1.98
C ASP A 182 -19.94 -4.79 0.87
N ASP A 183 -19.61 -5.90 0.20
CA ASP A 183 -18.74 -5.90 -0.99
C ASP A 183 -19.49 -5.37 -2.22
N THR A 184 -20.74 -4.90 -2.07
CA THR A 184 -21.33 -4.12 -3.14
C THR A 184 -20.48 -2.87 -3.31
N ILE A 185 -19.77 -2.82 -4.44
CA ILE A 185 -19.14 -1.59 -4.89
C ILE A 185 -20.30 -0.59 -4.92
N PRO A 186 -20.28 0.46 -4.06
CA PRO A 186 -21.36 1.43 -4.06
C PRO A 186 -21.51 1.88 -5.50
N ALA A 187 -22.75 1.81 -6.02
CA ALA A 187 -23.02 2.15 -7.40
C ALA A 187 -22.30 3.46 -7.67
N ALA A 188 -21.32 3.42 -8.59
CA ALA A 188 -20.55 4.60 -8.92
C ALA A 188 -21.57 5.71 -9.13
N PRO A 189 -21.46 6.85 -8.40
CA PRO A 189 -22.43 7.91 -8.54
C PRO A 189 -22.60 8.15 -10.04
N SER A 190 -23.85 8.11 -10.51
CA SER A 190 -24.17 8.26 -11.94
C SER A 190 -23.28 9.37 -12.49
N PRO A 191 -22.41 9.08 -13.46
CA PRO A 191 -21.40 10.03 -13.88
C PRO A 191 -22.12 11.15 -14.64
N ALA A 192 -22.54 12.17 -13.91
CA ALA A 192 -22.33 13.52 -14.38
C ALA A 192 -20.82 13.77 -14.35
N THR A 193 -20.11 13.14 -15.29
CA THR A 193 -18.83 13.60 -15.84
C THR A 193 -17.81 14.10 -14.81
N VAL A 194 -17.33 13.22 -13.93
CA VAL A 194 -16.08 13.53 -13.20
C VAL A 194 -14.91 13.33 -14.17
N SER A 195 -14.71 14.32 -15.03
CA SER A 195 -13.55 14.43 -15.94
C SER A 195 -12.55 15.48 -15.45
N SER A 196 -12.74 16.04 -14.26
CA SER A 196 -11.88 17.08 -13.69
C SER A 196 -11.94 17.07 -12.16
N MET A 197 -10.91 17.64 -11.52
CA MET A 197 -10.87 17.84 -10.07
C MET A 197 -12.04 18.69 -9.57
N THR A 198 -12.50 19.68 -10.35
CA THR A 198 -13.70 20.46 -10.04
C THR A 198 -14.97 19.60 -10.08
N GLY A 199 -15.06 18.66 -11.02
CA GLY A 199 -16.14 17.67 -11.05
C GLY A 199 -16.13 16.77 -9.82
N LEU A 200 -14.94 16.36 -9.37
CA LEU A 200 -14.76 15.56 -8.15
C LEU A 200 -15.18 16.36 -6.90
N LEU A 201 -14.73 17.60 -6.76
CA LEU A 201 -15.07 18.44 -5.60
C LEU A 201 -16.56 18.78 -5.55
N ARG A 202 -17.21 19.03 -6.69
CA ARG A 202 -18.67 19.19 -6.77
C ARG A 202 -19.41 17.91 -6.38
N LEU A 203 -18.93 16.75 -6.82
CA LEU A 203 -19.49 15.46 -6.43
C LEU A 203 -19.40 15.25 -4.91
N LEU A 204 -18.32 15.70 -4.29
CA LEU A 204 -18.10 15.64 -2.84
C LEU A 204 -18.83 16.75 -2.05
N GLY A 205 -19.45 17.72 -2.72
CA GLY A 205 -20.14 18.85 -2.09
C GLY A 205 -19.21 19.88 -1.45
N GLU A 206 -17.93 19.89 -1.84
CA GLU A 206 -16.90 20.78 -1.32
C GLU A 206 -16.95 22.18 -1.97
N ILE A 207 -17.49 22.28 -3.19
CA ILE A 207 -17.69 23.54 -3.96
C ILE A 207 -18.95 23.48 -4.85
#